data_AF-A0A2J0MPM7-F1
#
_entry.id   AF-A0A2J0MPM7-F1
#
_cell.length_a   1.000
_cell.length_b   1.000
_cell.length_c   1.000
_cell.angle_alpha   90.00
_cell.angle_beta   90.00
_cell.angle_gamma   90.00
#
_symmetry.space_group_name_H-M   'P 1'
#
loop_
_entity.id
_entity.type
_entity.pdbx_description
1 polymer ?
#
loop_
_entity_poly.entity_id
_entity_poly.type
_entity_poly.pdbx_seq_one_letter_code
_entity_poly.pdbx_strand_id
1 'polypeptide(L)'
;TLPRNFSLEQLENFLRQKADWILRKMNLAQKRKPSILLPKASRREYLARKKEAFSLVENKIDYFRRIYNLCPARISIRNQRTRWGSCSRKRNLNFNYRIIHLPEKYLDYVVVHEICHLKEFNHSRNFWNLVAETIPDYKEIRKQIRNL
;
A
#
# COMPACT_ATOMS: atom_id res chain seq x y z
N THR A 1 35.23 -4.34 18.04
CA THR A 1 36.50 -3.81 18.55
C THR A 1 37.62 -4.37 17.69
N LEU A 2 38.41 -3.51 17.05
CA LEU A 2 39.46 -3.93 16.09
C LEU A 2 40.81 -4.14 16.82
N PRO A 3 41.54 -5.25 16.56
CA PRO A 3 42.88 -5.47 17.10
C PRO A 3 43.91 -4.54 16.44
N ARG A 4 44.97 -4.16 17.18
CA ARG A 4 45.83 -3.01 16.85
C ARG A 4 46.89 -3.21 15.75
N ASN A 5 47.07 -4.41 15.18
CA ASN A 5 48.10 -4.68 14.16
C ASN A 5 47.53 -5.49 12.98
N PHE A 6 46.87 -4.84 12.03
CA PHE A 6 46.41 -5.45 10.79
C PHE A 6 47.06 -4.74 9.59
N SER A 7 47.64 -5.48 8.65
CA SER A 7 48.13 -4.90 7.38
C SER A 7 46.95 -4.48 6.49
N LEU A 8 47.17 -3.57 5.52
CA LEU A 8 46.12 -3.14 4.58
C LEU A 8 45.51 -4.33 3.81
N GLU A 9 46.34 -5.31 3.47
CA GLU A 9 45.91 -6.55 2.81
C GLU A 9 45.06 -7.44 3.74
N GLN A 10 45.44 -7.55 5.01
CA GLN A 10 44.65 -8.28 6.00
C GLN A 10 43.33 -7.55 6.32
N LEU A 11 43.33 -6.21 6.27
CA LEU A 11 42.14 -5.39 6.43
C LEU A 11 41.18 -5.58 5.25
N GLU A 12 41.67 -5.56 4.02
CA GLU A 12 40.87 -5.86 2.83
C GLU A 12 40.31 -7.28 2.88
N ASN A 13 41.11 -8.26 3.30
CA ASN A 13 40.67 -9.65 3.39
C ASN A 13 39.61 -9.85 4.50
N PHE A 14 39.75 -9.13 5.62
CA PHE A 14 38.77 -9.11 6.71
C PHE A 14 37.45 -8.43 6.29
N LEU A 15 37.54 -7.29 5.58
CA LEU A 15 36.39 -6.60 5.02
C LEU A 15 35.66 -7.47 3.97
N ARG A 16 36.40 -8.19 3.11
CA ARG A 16 35.84 -9.14 2.14
C ARG A 16 35.16 -10.33 2.80
N GLN A 17 35.77 -10.96 3.81
CA GLN A 17 35.15 -12.07 4.57
C GLN A 17 33.84 -11.68 5.26
N LYS A 18 33.75 -10.44 5.77
CA LYS A 18 32.54 -9.93 6.43
C LYS A 18 31.52 -9.37 5.43
N ALA A 19 31.96 -8.92 4.26
CA ALA A 19 31.09 -8.40 3.21
C ALA A 19 30.11 -9.48 2.74
N ASP A 20 30.56 -10.72 2.54
CA ASP A 20 29.65 -11.81 2.15
C ASP A 20 28.60 -12.11 3.21
N TRP A 21 28.94 -12.03 4.50
CA TRP A 21 27.98 -12.21 5.58
C TRP A 21 26.96 -11.05 5.65
N ILE A 22 27.42 -9.81 5.46
CA ILE A 22 26.56 -8.62 5.40
C ILE A 22 25.65 -8.68 4.17
N LEU A 23 26.18 -9.00 2.99
CA LEU A 23 25.45 -9.14 1.74
C LEU A 23 24.46 -10.30 1.79
N ARG A 24 24.80 -11.43 2.42
CA ARG A 24 23.86 -12.53 2.68
C ARG A 24 22.76 -12.13 3.65
N LYS A 25 23.07 -11.40 4.74
CA LYS A 25 22.07 -10.84 5.66
C LYS A 25 21.16 -9.81 4.97
N MET A 26 21.70 -8.96 4.10
CA MET A 26 20.94 -8.00 3.31
C MET A 26 20.07 -8.70 2.26
N ASN A 27 20.55 -9.76 1.61
CA ASN A 27 19.76 -10.60 0.70
C ASN A 27 18.65 -11.38 1.43
N LEU A 28 18.90 -11.88 2.64
CA LEU A 28 17.87 -12.48 3.49
C LEU A 28 16.86 -11.44 3.98
N ALA A 29 17.29 -10.19 4.21
CA ALA A 29 16.42 -9.06 4.54
C ALA A 29 15.60 -8.59 3.32
N GLN A 30 16.15 -8.66 2.09
CA GLN A 30 15.40 -8.43 0.85
C GLN A 30 14.39 -9.54 0.55
N LYS A 31 14.68 -10.79 0.98
CA LYS A 31 13.73 -11.92 0.92
C LYS A 31 12.66 -11.88 2.01
N ARG A 32 12.78 -11.03 3.03
CA ARG A 32 11.69 -10.76 3.97
C ARG A 32 10.73 -9.79 3.30
N LYS A 33 9.46 -10.20 3.19
CA LYS A 33 8.37 -9.30 2.75
C LYS A 33 8.52 -7.98 3.50
N PRO A 34 8.54 -6.81 2.82
CA PRO A 34 8.57 -5.55 3.54
C PRO A 34 7.34 -5.50 4.43
N SER A 35 7.55 -5.59 5.74
CA SER A 35 6.53 -5.22 6.72
C SER A 35 6.37 -3.72 6.57
N ILE A 36 5.32 -3.27 5.86
CA ILE A 36 5.04 -1.84 5.73
C ILE A 36 4.66 -1.35 7.12
N LEU A 37 5.62 -0.72 7.79
CA LEU A 37 5.39 0.01 9.03
C LEU A 37 4.72 1.32 8.67
N LEU A 38 3.38 1.29 8.61
CA LEU A 38 2.61 2.49 8.35
C LEU A 38 2.63 3.39 9.58
N PRO A 39 2.88 4.71 9.42
CA PRO A 39 2.84 5.63 10.55
C PRO A 39 1.46 5.59 11.21
N LYS A 40 1.42 5.71 12.55
CA LYS A 40 0.15 5.78 13.30
C LYS A 40 -0.63 7.01 12.85
N ALA A 41 -1.96 6.90 12.91
CA ALA A 41 -2.86 8.01 12.59
C ALA A 41 -2.51 9.27 13.41
N SER A 42 -2.17 10.36 12.73
CA SER A 42 -1.83 11.65 13.34
C SER A 42 -2.69 12.75 12.75
N ARG A 43 -3.31 13.58 13.61
CA ARG A 43 -4.12 14.71 13.15
C ARG A 43 -3.26 15.72 12.38
N ARG A 44 -2.03 15.99 12.85
CA ARG A 44 -1.10 16.92 12.20
C ARG A 44 -0.72 16.43 10.80
N GLU A 45 -0.31 15.17 10.68
CA GLU A 45 0.07 14.58 9.40
C GLU A 45 -1.13 14.50 8.45
N TYR A 46 -2.29 14.07 8.95
CA TYR A 46 -3.53 14.08 8.19
C TYR A 46 -3.81 15.45 7.57
N LEU A 47 -3.77 16.52 8.37
CA LEU A 47 -4.02 17.87 7.85
C LEU A 47 -2.98 18.29 6.80
N ALA A 48 -1.70 17.95 6.99
CA ALA A 48 -0.63 18.27 6.06
C ALA A 48 -0.73 17.50 4.73
N ARG A 49 -1.20 16.24 4.77
CA ARG A 49 -1.15 15.30 3.63
C ARG A 49 -2.51 15.02 3.00
N LYS A 50 -3.60 15.56 3.54
CA LYS A 50 -4.96 15.34 3.04
C LYS A 50 -5.11 15.69 1.55
N LYS A 51 -4.51 16.80 1.11
CA LYS A 51 -4.58 17.26 -0.29
C LYS A 51 -3.84 16.29 -1.22
N GLU A 52 -2.64 15.89 -0.83
CA GLU A 52 -1.83 14.90 -1.55
C GLU A 52 -2.58 13.56 -1.70
N ALA A 53 -3.12 13.04 -0.60
CA ALA A 53 -3.93 11.82 -0.60
C ALA A 53 -5.16 11.95 -1.50
N PHE A 54 -5.79 13.13 -1.54
CA PHE A 54 -6.94 13.38 -2.39
C PHE A 54 -6.56 13.33 -3.87
N SER A 55 -5.52 14.05 -4.29
CA SER A 55 -5.06 14.06 -5.68
C SER A 55 -4.62 12.67 -6.15
N LEU A 56 -3.95 11.90 -5.28
CA LEU A 56 -3.56 10.53 -5.57
C LEU A 56 -4.77 9.62 -5.82
N VAL A 57 -5.80 9.70 -4.95
CA VAL A 57 -7.05 8.93 -5.14
C VAL A 57 -7.82 9.39 -6.36
N GLU A 58 -7.93 10.69 -6.56
CA GLU A 58 -8.68 11.28 -7.67
C GLU A 58 -8.11 10.79 -9.01
N ASN A 59 -6.78 10.81 -9.17
CA ASN A 59 -6.12 10.28 -10.37
C ASN A 59 -6.43 8.79 -10.61
N LYS A 60 -6.38 7.97 -9.57
CA LYS A 60 -6.70 6.53 -9.68
C LYS A 60 -8.18 6.30 -9.97
N ILE A 61 -9.08 7.05 -9.34
CA ILE A 61 -10.52 6.97 -9.64
C ILE A 61 -10.79 7.38 -11.08
N ASP A 62 -10.14 8.41 -11.58
CA ASP A 62 -10.32 8.88 -12.96
C ASP A 62 -9.93 7.83 -14.00
N TYR A 63 -8.91 7.04 -13.69
CA TYR A 63 -8.53 5.88 -14.49
C TYR A 63 -9.56 4.75 -14.40
N PHE A 64 -9.85 4.25 -13.19
CA PHE A 64 -10.70 3.07 -13.02
C PHE A 64 -12.19 3.32 -13.31
N ARG A 65 -12.71 4.53 -13.10
CA ARG A 65 -14.12 4.86 -13.42
C ARG A 65 -14.44 4.67 -14.89
N ARG A 66 -13.44 4.86 -15.77
CA ARG A 66 -13.58 4.69 -17.23
C ARG A 66 -13.65 3.21 -17.60
N ILE A 67 -12.89 2.37 -16.91
CA ILE A 67 -12.88 0.91 -17.11
C ILE A 67 -14.22 0.31 -16.69
N TYR A 68 -14.68 0.65 -15.49
CA TYR A 68 -15.91 0.09 -14.93
C TYR A 68 -17.19 0.80 -15.40
N ASN A 69 -17.07 1.96 -16.03
CA ASN A 69 -18.17 2.87 -16.33
C ASN A 69 -19.01 3.22 -15.08
N LEU A 70 -18.33 3.52 -13.96
CA LEU A 70 -18.95 3.80 -12.65
C LEU A 70 -18.45 5.11 -12.06
N CYS A 71 -19.36 6.08 -11.88
CA CYS A 71 -19.02 7.38 -11.30
C CYS A 71 -19.42 7.48 -9.81
N PRO A 72 -18.50 7.79 -8.88
CA PRO A 72 -18.86 8.14 -7.51
C PRO A 72 -19.52 9.52 -7.45
N ALA A 73 -20.42 9.73 -6.50
CA ALA A 73 -21.05 11.03 -6.27
C ALA A 73 -20.10 12.01 -5.56
N ARG A 74 -19.25 11.50 -4.67
CA ARG A 74 -18.27 12.28 -3.93
C ARG A 74 -17.08 11.42 -3.54
N ILE A 75 -15.90 12.03 -3.53
CA ILE A 75 -14.67 11.46 -2.99
C ILE A 75 -14.27 12.26 -1.75
N SER A 76 -13.78 11.59 -0.71
CA SER A 76 -13.34 12.27 0.53
C SER A 76 -12.20 11.54 1.21
N ILE A 77 -11.22 12.31 1.69
CA ILE A 77 -10.12 11.79 2.51
C ILE A 77 -10.44 11.98 3.99
N ARG A 78 -10.23 10.92 4.78
CA ARG A 78 -10.55 10.82 6.21
C ARG A 78 -9.33 10.31 7.00
N ASN A 79 -9.35 10.54 8.31
CA ASN A 79 -8.39 9.98 9.25
C ASN A 79 -9.04 8.83 10.05
N GLN A 80 -9.32 7.72 9.37
CA GLN A 80 -9.98 6.56 9.97
C GLN A 80 -8.97 5.65 10.68
N ARG A 81 -9.40 4.95 11.73
CA ARG A 81 -8.53 4.06 12.51
C ARG A 81 -8.40 2.65 11.91
N THR A 82 -9.50 2.11 11.39
CA THR A 82 -9.63 0.65 11.16
C THR A 82 -9.82 0.24 9.69
N ARG A 83 -9.96 1.20 8.77
CA ARG A 83 -10.26 0.91 7.37
C ARG A 83 -9.46 1.78 6.42
N TRP A 84 -9.22 1.23 5.23
CA TRP A 84 -8.56 1.89 4.11
C TRP A 84 -9.53 2.72 3.26
N GLY A 85 -10.77 2.23 3.12
CA GLY A 85 -11.84 2.92 2.42
C GLY A 85 -13.23 2.55 2.92
N SER A 86 -14.24 3.21 2.35
CA SER A 86 -15.64 2.79 2.44
C SER A 86 -16.50 3.50 1.40
N CYS A 87 -17.47 2.77 0.85
CA CYS A 87 -18.54 3.28 -0.01
C CYS A 87 -19.86 3.39 0.76
N SER A 88 -20.62 4.47 0.56
CA SER A 88 -21.99 4.59 1.06
C SER A 88 -23.03 4.31 -0.03
N ARG A 89 -24.27 3.99 0.35
CA ARG A 89 -25.39 3.84 -0.60
C ARG A 89 -25.66 5.08 -1.46
N LYS A 90 -25.22 6.26 -1.01
CA LYS A 90 -25.28 7.52 -1.78
C LYS A 90 -24.11 7.65 -2.76
N ARG A 91 -23.36 6.58 -3.04
CA ARG A 91 -22.19 6.55 -3.94
C ARG A 91 -21.05 7.46 -3.49
N ASN A 92 -20.94 7.73 -2.19
CA ASN A 92 -19.82 8.50 -1.63
C ASN A 92 -18.68 7.54 -1.27
N LEU A 93 -17.51 7.77 -1.85
CA LEU A 93 -16.30 7.03 -1.52
C LEU A 93 -15.47 7.82 -0.50
N ASN A 94 -15.08 7.16 0.57
CA ASN A 94 -14.18 7.69 1.57
C ASN A 94 -12.90 6.86 1.58
N PHE A 95 -11.75 7.52 1.67
CA PHE A 95 -10.45 6.87 1.77
C PHE A 95 -9.68 7.39 2.98
N ASN A 96 -8.85 6.53 3.55
CA ASN A 96 -7.94 6.91 4.62
C ASN A 96 -6.74 7.68 4.04
N TYR A 97 -6.32 8.79 4.65
CA TYR A 97 -5.17 9.56 4.17
C TYR A 97 -3.86 8.74 4.13
N ARG A 98 -3.75 7.70 4.98
CA ARG A 98 -2.55 6.85 5.08
C ARG A 98 -2.28 6.04 3.80
N ILE A 99 -3.20 6.02 2.85
CA ILE A 99 -3.02 5.41 1.53
C ILE A 99 -1.79 5.96 0.78
N ILE A 100 -1.34 7.17 1.10
CA ILE A 100 -0.12 7.77 0.53
C ILE A 100 1.14 6.95 0.83
N HIS A 101 1.08 6.13 1.89
CA HIS A 101 2.17 5.27 2.34
C HIS A 101 2.06 3.85 1.78
N LEU A 102 0.98 3.55 1.04
CA LEU A 102 0.80 2.25 0.42
C LEU A 102 1.61 2.19 -0.88
N PRO A 103 2.32 1.07 -1.13
CA PRO A 103 2.78 0.75 -2.48
C PRO A 103 1.62 0.77 -3.47
N GLU A 104 1.93 1.15 -4.71
CA GLU A 104 0.94 1.39 -5.76
C GLU A 104 -0.07 0.25 -5.94
N LYS A 105 0.39 -1.01 -5.94
CA LYS A 105 -0.49 -2.19 -6.03
C LYS A 105 -1.57 -2.27 -4.95
N TYR A 106 -1.28 -1.81 -3.73
CA TYR A 106 -2.25 -1.85 -2.62
C TYR A 106 -3.20 -0.65 -2.67
N LEU A 107 -2.68 0.51 -3.10
CA LEU A 107 -3.51 1.67 -3.39
C LEU A 107 -4.55 1.33 -4.48
N ASP A 108 -4.10 0.73 -5.59
CA ASP A 108 -4.97 0.37 -6.71
C ASP A 108 -6.06 -0.62 -6.27
N TYR A 109 -5.68 -1.65 -5.51
CA TYR A 109 -6.64 -2.57 -4.91
C TYR A 109 -7.68 -1.87 -4.04
N VAL A 110 -7.27 -0.94 -3.15
CA VAL A 110 -8.21 -0.21 -2.29
C VAL A 110 -9.16 0.65 -3.13
N VAL A 111 -8.65 1.37 -4.14
CA VAL A 111 -9.48 2.22 -5.00
C VAL A 111 -10.47 1.38 -5.81
N VAL A 112 -10.01 0.29 -6.43
CA VAL A 112 -10.87 -0.64 -7.19
C VAL A 112 -11.93 -1.24 -6.28
N HIS A 113 -11.57 -1.68 -5.08
CA HIS A 113 -12.52 -2.23 -4.10
C HIS A 113 -13.68 -1.27 -3.81
N GLU A 114 -13.37 0.00 -3.54
CA GLU A 114 -14.39 1.00 -3.26
C GLU A 114 -15.20 1.39 -4.51
N ILE A 115 -14.60 1.39 -5.71
CA ILE A 115 -15.33 1.62 -6.97
C ILE A 115 -16.31 0.48 -7.27
N CYS A 116 -15.90 -0.78 -7.09
CA CYS A 116 -16.78 -1.92 -7.30
C CYS A 116 -18.00 -1.88 -6.38
N HIS A 117 -17.87 -1.29 -5.18
CA HIS A 117 -19.00 -1.06 -4.27
C HIS A 117 -20.05 -0.08 -4.81
N LEU A 118 -19.78 0.68 -5.86
CA LEU A 118 -20.81 1.49 -6.53
C LEU A 118 -21.84 0.64 -7.29
N LYS A 119 -21.48 -0.60 -7.63
CA LYS A 119 -22.33 -1.58 -8.33
C LYS A 119 -22.79 -2.69 -7.40
N GLU A 120 -21.89 -3.21 -6.56
CA GLU A 120 -22.15 -4.36 -5.67
C GLU A 120 -21.80 -4.03 -4.21
N PHE A 121 -22.81 -3.82 -3.36
CA PHE A 121 -22.59 -3.40 -1.96
C PHE A 121 -22.17 -4.52 -1.00
N ASN A 122 -22.29 -5.77 -1.43
CA ASN A 122 -21.87 -6.94 -0.65
C ASN A 122 -20.62 -7.57 -1.29
N HIS A 123 -19.86 -8.35 -0.52
CA HIS A 123 -18.70 -9.08 -1.02
C HIS A 123 -19.10 -10.41 -1.67
N SER A 124 -20.15 -10.41 -2.51
CA SER A 124 -20.62 -11.57 -3.25
C SER A 124 -19.64 -12.03 -4.32
N ARG A 125 -19.94 -13.15 -4.98
CA ARG A 125 -19.16 -13.62 -6.13
C ARG A 125 -19.07 -12.55 -7.23
N ASN A 126 -20.17 -11.84 -7.50
CA ASN A 126 -20.21 -10.77 -8.50
C ASN A 126 -19.27 -9.63 -8.15
N PHE A 127 -19.23 -9.21 -6.88
CA PHE A 127 -18.28 -8.20 -6.42
C PHE A 127 -16.84 -8.61 -6.68
N TRP A 128 -16.46 -9.84 -6.31
CA TRP A 128 -15.09 -10.30 -6.50
C TRP A 128 -14.74 -10.54 -7.97
N ASN A 129 -15.70 -10.90 -8.81
CA ASN A 129 -15.52 -10.96 -10.25
C ASN A 129 -15.20 -9.57 -10.80
N LEU A 130 -15.94 -8.53 -10.40
CA LEU A 130 -15.66 -7.15 -10.79
C LEU A 130 -14.24 -6.74 -10.38
N VAL A 131 -13.84 -6.97 -9.12
CA VAL A 131 -12.49 -6.63 -8.65
C VAL A 131 -11.41 -7.34 -9.48
N ALA A 132 -11.65 -8.61 -9.85
CA ALA A 132 -10.70 -9.41 -10.61
C ALA A 132 -10.51 -8.96 -12.07
N GLU A 133 -11.43 -8.15 -12.62
CA GLU A 133 -11.31 -7.59 -13.98
C GLU A 133 -10.05 -6.73 -14.13
N THR A 134 -9.69 -5.96 -13.10
CA THR A 134 -8.46 -5.15 -13.10
C THR A 134 -7.38 -5.65 -12.15
N ILE A 135 -7.74 -6.39 -11.10
CA ILE A 135 -6.80 -6.88 -10.08
C ILE A 135 -6.94 -8.42 -9.96
N PRO A 136 -6.40 -9.20 -10.91
CA PRO A 136 -6.58 -10.65 -10.92
C PRO A 136 -5.96 -11.36 -9.69
N ASP A 137 -4.94 -10.78 -9.07
CA ASP A 137 -4.26 -11.28 -7.88
C ASP A 137 -4.84 -10.74 -6.55
N TYR A 138 -6.06 -10.19 -6.57
CA TYR A 138 -6.69 -9.52 -5.42
C TYR A 138 -6.70 -10.34 -4.12
N LYS A 139 -6.76 -11.67 -4.22
CA LYS A 139 -6.79 -12.57 -3.04
C LYS A 139 -5.52 -12.46 -2.20
N GLU A 140 -4.35 -12.42 -2.85
CA GLU A 140 -3.07 -12.29 -2.15
C GLU A 140 -2.88 -10.86 -1.64
N ILE A 141 -3.26 -9.85 -2.42
CA ILE A 141 -3.24 -8.46 -1.97
C ILE A 141 -4.13 -8.26 -0.73
N ARG A 142 -5.36 -8.80 -0.73
CA ARG A 142 -6.28 -8.74 0.40
C ARG A 142 -5.69 -9.39 1.66
N LYS A 143 -4.98 -10.51 1.50
CA LYS A 143 -4.30 -11.18 2.62
C LYS A 143 -3.18 -10.31 3.19
N GLN A 144 -2.43 -9.62 2.33
CA GLN A 144 -1.33 -8.75 2.71
C GLN A 144 -1.84 -7.48 3.41
N ILE A 145 -2.85 -6.81 2.85
CA ILE A 145 -3.36 -5.53 3.36
C ILE A 145 -4.07 -5.64 4.72
N ARG A 146 -4.60 -6.83 5.06
CA ARG A 146 -5.22 -7.10 6.37
C ARG A 146 -4.21 -7.07 7.52
N ASN A 147 -2.93 -7.27 7.23
CA ASN A 147 -1.86 -7.35 8.21
C ASN A 147 -1.01 -6.06 8.27
N LEU A 148 -1.51 -4.96 7.69
CA LEU A 148 -0.90 -3.62 7.67
C LEU A 148 -1.61 -2.68 8.66
#